data_AF-A0A4S8KV24-F1
#
_entry.id   AF-A0A4S8KV24-F1
#
_cell.length_a   1.000
_cell.length_b   1.000
_cell.length_c   1.000
_cell.angle_alpha   90.00
_cell.angle_beta   90.00
_cell.angle_gamma   90.00
#
_symmetry.space_group_name_H-M   'P 1'
#
loop_
_entity.id
_entity.type
_entity.pdbx_description
1 polymer ?
#
loop_
_entity_poly.entity_id
_entity_poly.type
_entity_poly.pdbx_seq_one_letter_code
_entity_poly.pdbx_strand_id
1 'polypeptide(L)' 'MERNVLESVDHFHEHFLNPCSMNSKGRYNVPTNPDEEHSIEMLKSSIAEYEWLNGSYWVSAKAGKA' A
#
# COMPACT_ATOMS: atom_id res chain seq x y z
N MET A 1 -7.32 22.58 -16.04
CA MET A 1 -6.69 21.31 -15.60
C MET A 1 -7.78 20.38 -15.07
N GLU A 2 -8.77 20.08 -15.90
CA GLU A 2 -10.06 19.51 -15.43
C GLU A 2 -10.52 18.29 -16.25
N ARG A 3 -9.79 17.94 -17.33
CA ARG A 3 -10.14 16.80 -18.16
C ARG A 3 -9.49 15.50 -17.70
N ASN A 4 -8.28 15.59 -17.14
CA ASN A 4 -7.49 14.41 -16.79
C ASN A 4 -7.59 14.16 -15.29
N VAL A 5 -7.85 12.92 -14.94
CA VAL A 5 -7.98 12.43 -13.57
C VAL A 5 -7.05 11.24 -13.37
N LEU A 6 -6.59 11.08 -12.14
CA LEU A 6 -5.93 9.87 -11.66
C LEU A 6 -6.91 9.20 -10.69
N GLU A 7 -7.15 7.91 -10.89
CA GLU A 7 -7.99 7.12 -10.00
C GLU A 7 -7.33 6.97 -8.63
N SER A 8 -8.14 6.91 -7.57
CA SER A 8 -7.69 6.75 -6.19
C SER A 8 -8.68 5.91 -5.40
N VAL A 9 -8.15 5.02 -4.55
CA VAL A 9 -8.88 4.21 -3.56
C VAL A 9 -8.07 4.23 -2.26
N ASP A 10 -8.71 4.03 -1.12
CA ASP A 10 -8.14 4.22 0.23
C ASP A 10 -7.66 2.92 0.91
N HIS A 11 -7.44 1.85 0.15
CA HIS A 11 -7.11 0.53 0.69
C HIS A 11 -5.62 0.18 0.56
N PHE A 12 -5.06 -0.48 1.58
CA PHE A 12 -3.74 -1.14 1.59
C PHE A 12 -2.49 -0.25 1.50
N HIS A 13 -2.64 1.07 1.55
CA HIS A 13 -1.51 2.01 1.57
C HIS A 13 -0.57 1.75 2.75
N GLU A 14 -1.11 1.30 3.87
CA GLU A 14 -0.36 0.99 5.11
C GLU A 14 0.69 -0.12 4.95
N HIS A 15 0.65 -0.90 3.86
CA HIS A 15 1.60 -1.98 3.60
C HIS A 15 2.84 -1.54 2.81
N PHE A 16 2.92 -0.29 2.37
CA PHE A 16 4.06 0.26 1.63
C PHE A 16 4.91 1.17 2.51
N LEU A 17 6.22 1.17 2.30
CA LEU A 17 7.12 2.11 2.98
C LEU A 17 6.83 3.56 2.58
N ASN A 18 6.45 3.76 1.32
CA ASN A 18 6.30 5.07 0.70
C ASN A 18 4.90 5.18 0.07
N PRO A 19 3.81 5.23 0.86
CA PRO A 19 2.46 5.29 0.34
C PRO A 19 2.20 6.61 -0.40
N CYS A 20 1.24 6.59 -1.33
CA CYS A 20 0.83 7.80 -2.00
C CYS A 20 0.22 8.81 -1.02
N SER A 21 0.40 10.10 -1.28
CA SER A 21 -0.20 11.17 -0.47
C SER A 21 -1.01 12.14 -1.33
N MET A 22 -2.02 12.73 -0.71
CA MET A 22 -2.94 13.64 -1.36
C MET A 22 -3.02 14.94 -0.55
N ASN A 23 -3.02 16.09 -1.21
CA ASN A 23 -3.26 17.36 -0.53
C ASN A 23 -4.76 17.62 -0.27
N SER A 24 -5.05 18.68 0.48
CA SER A 24 -6.41 19.09 0.86
C SER A 24 -7.35 19.40 -0.32
N LYS A 25 -6.84 19.45 -1.56
CA LYS A 25 -7.62 19.69 -2.78
C LYS A 25 -7.85 18.40 -3.59
N GLY A 26 -7.58 17.23 -3.03
CA GLY A 26 -7.83 15.96 -3.71
C GLY A 26 -6.83 15.63 -4.81
N ARG A 27 -5.59 16.14 -4.74
CA ARG A 27 -4.56 15.94 -5.77
C ARG A 27 -3.38 15.17 -5.19
N TYR A 28 -2.88 14.18 -5.93
CA TYR A 28 -1.65 13.47 -5.62
C TYR A 28 -0.48 14.46 -5.47
N ASN A 29 0.29 14.30 -4.40
CA ASN A 29 1.56 15.00 -4.25
C ASN A 29 2.64 14.22 -5.00
N VAL A 30 3.55 14.94 -5.64
CA VAL A 30 4.69 14.34 -6.33
C VAL A 30 5.71 13.90 -5.26
N PRO A 31 6.12 12.62 -5.23
CA PRO A 31 7.22 12.16 -4.38
C PRO A 31 8.49 12.97 -4.66
N THR A 32 9.13 13.50 -3.62
CA THR A 32 10.37 14.31 -3.73
C THR A 32 11.59 13.64 -3.11
N ASN A 33 11.38 12.57 -2.35
CA ASN A 33 12.46 11.83 -1.71
C ASN A 33 13.08 10.87 -2.73
N PRO A 34 14.39 10.93 -2.98
CA PRO A 34 15.06 10.04 -3.94
C PRO A 34 15.00 8.56 -3.52
N ASP A 35 14.84 8.27 -2.23
CA ASP A 35 14.73 6.90 -1.73
C ASP A 35 13.33 6.30 -1.98
N GLU A 36 12.36 7.10 -2.43
CA GLU A 36 11.00 6.65 -2.81
C GLU A 36 10.96 6.15 -4.26
N GLU A 37 12.03 5.50 -4.74
CA GLU A 37 12.14 5.06 -6.14
C GLU A 37 11.00 4.09 -6.49
N HIS A 38 10.09 4.57 -7.35
CA HIS A 38 8.86 3.91 -7.80
C HIS A 38 7.79 3.61 -6.72
N SER A 39 8.02 3.91 -5.45
CA SER A 39 7.07 3.65 -4.35
C SER A 39 6.57 2.19 -4.25
N ILE A 40 7.38 1.22 -4.70
CA ILE A 40 7.00 -0.21 -4.78
C ILE A 40 7.35 -1.03 -3.54
N GLU A 41 8.19 -0.51 -2.65
CA GLU A 41 8.70 -1.27 -1.52
C GLU A 41 7.61 -1.48 -0.44
N MET A 42 7.35 -2.75 -0.13
CA MET A 42 6.39 -3.16 0.89
C MET A 42 7.07 -3.43 2.24
N LEU A 43 6.31 -3.23 3.32
CA LEU A 43 6.72 -3.64 4.66
C LEU A 43 6.96 -5.15 4.71
N LYS A 44 8.14 -5.56 5.19
CA LYS A 44 8.47 -6.99 5.39
C LYS A 44 7.49 -7.70 6.32
N SER A 45 6.93 -6.98 7.29
CA SER A 45 5.88 -7.49 8.18
C SER A 45 4.59 -7.82 7.42
N SER A 46 4.15 -6.94 6.52
CA SER A 46 2.97 -7.17 5.70
C SER A 46 3.15 -8.34 4.74
N ILE A 47 4.35 -8.51 4.17
CA ILE A 47 4.67 -9.71 3.39
C ILE A 47 4.59 -10.95 4.28
N ALA A 48 5.27 -10.98 5.43
CA ALA A 48 5.26 -12.13 6.33
C ALA A 48 3.85 -12.50 6.85
N GLU A 49 2.95 -11.52 6.97
CA GLU A 49 1.59 -11.73 7.41
C GLU A 49 0.68 -12.27 6.30
N TYR A 50 0.76 -11.68 5.11
CA TYR A 50 -0.18 -11.91 4.01
C TYR A 50 0.36 -12.76 2.85
N GLU A 51 1.62 -13.22 2.90
CA GLU A 51 2.18 -14.15 1.91
C GLU A 51 1.32 -15.43 1.82
N TRP A 52 0.79 -15.70 0.64
CA TRP A 52 0.12 -16.96 0.37
C TRP A 52 1.17 -18.05 0.10
N LEU A 53 1.17 -19.24 0.72
CA LEU A 53 0.22 -19.90 1.63
C LEU A 53 0.61 -19.83 3.11
N ASN A 54 1.79 -19.29 3.42
CA ASN A 54 2.47 -19.52 4.69
C ASN A 54 2.36 -18.35 5.68
N GLY A 55 1.84 -17.21 5.21
CA GLY A 55 1.66 -16.02 6.02
C GLY A 55 0.76 -16.27 7.21
N SER A 56 1.05 -15.60 8.32
CA SER A 56 0.36 -15.81 9.59
C SER A 56 -1.16 -15.66 9.47
N TYR A 57 -1.64 -14.72 8.65
CA TYR A 57 -3.07 -14.55 8.37
C TYR A 57 -3.66 -15.81 7.73
N TRP A 58 -3.07 -16.32 6.65
CA TRP A 58 -3.61 -17.46 5.91
C TRP A 58 -3.53 -18.77 6.67
N VAL A 59 -2.46 -18.98 7.44
CA VAL A 59 -2.35 -20.13 8.35
C VAL A 59 -3.44 -20.08 9.42
N SER A 60 -3.70 -18.89 9.99
CA SER A 60 -4.79 -18.70 10.96
C SER A 60 -6.17 -18.92 10.31
N ALA A 61 -6.40 -18.36 9.13
CA ALA A 61 -7.66 -18.47 8.39
C ALA A 61 -7.97 -19.93 8.05
N LYS A 62 -6.98 -20.69 7.57
CA LYS A 62 -7.10 -22.13 7.30
C LYS A 62 -7.41 -22.93 8.57
N ALA A 63 -6.90 -22.49 9.72
CA ALA A 63 -7.19 -23.10 11.02
C ALA A 63 -8.55 -22.67 11.61
N GLY A 64 -9.30 -21.78 10.95
CA GLY A 64 -10.57 -21.23 11.46
C GLY A 64 -10.38 -20.26 12.63
N LYS A 65 -9.24 -19.56 12.70
CA LYS A 65 -8.84 -18.69 13.82
C LYS A 65 -8.55 -17.24 13.41
N ALA A 66 -8.74 -16.91 12.13
CA ALA A 66 -8.63 -15.53 11.64
C ALA A 66 -9.91 -14.75 11.93
#